data_AF-A0A9D8ZCN8-F1
#
_entry.id   AF-A0A9D8ZCN8-F1
#
_cell.length_a   1.000
_cell.length_b   1.000
_cell.length_c   1.000
_cell.angle_alpha   90.00
_cell.angle_beta   90.00
_cell.angle_gamma   90.00
#
_symmetry.space_group_name_H-M   'P 1'
#
loop_
_entity.id
_entity.type
_entity.pdbx_description
1 polymer ?
#
loop_
_entity_poly.entity_id
_entity_poly.type
_entity_poly.pdbx_seq_one_letter_code
_entity_poly.pdbx_strand_id
1 'polypeptide(L)'
;MSAKTNLTPRLYAGIAAAGLLATAGCAGTEAIAAGAMGDAFAAAAGIPQMDAFLPYETQVAPTQALPIDGDYTISTLGKRIRIDRGRSYALDPWTHAMTLKIRPNMVIGKDFRQISATEYTSQDLPLLGTATMKVQPDGRIAVNVASIPPYSYFLIPAEGSTAPAPAPGGDEPPTVDPDCQNLDIDPNSGELICLD
;
A
#
# COMPACT_ATOMS: atom_id res chain seq x y z
N MET A 1 -67.37 -18.76 47.11
CA MET A 1 -68.03 -18.82 45.78
C MET A 1 -67.77 -17.48 45.10
N SER A 2 -66.62 -17.26 44.47
CA SER A 2 -66.26 -17.63 43.10
C SER A 2 -67.14 -16.94 42.04
N ALA A 3 -66.63 -15.84 41.48
CA ALA A 3 -66.94 -15.38 40.14
C ALA A 3 -65.71 -14.64 39.58
N LYS A 4 -64.98 -15.34 38.71
CA LYS A 4 -63.93 -14.84 37.82
C LYS A 4 -64.58 -13.95 36.76
N THR A 5 -63.89 -12.88 36.34
CA THR A 5 -63.72 -12.52 34.91
C THR A 5 -62.58 -11.51 34.81
N ASN A 6 -61.47 -11.94 34.21
CA ASN A 6 -60.32 -11.10 33.87
C ASN A 6 -60.69 -10.24 32.66
N LEU A 7 -60.58 -8.92 32.78
CA LEU A 7 -60.55 -8.01 31.63
C LEU A 7 -59.11 -7.92 31.11
N THR A 8 -58.92 -8.31 29.85
CA THR A 8 -57.73 -8.01 29.05
C THR A 8 -57.82 -6.58 28.51
N PRO A 9 -56.78 -5.73 28.67
CA PRO A 9 -56.57 -4.63 27.76
C PRO A 9 -55.41 -4.93 26.80
N ARG A 10 -55.69 -4.60 25.54
CA ARG A 10 -54.89 -4.72 24.34
C ARG A 10 -53.51 -4.07 24.46
N LEU A 11 -52.56 -4.70 23.77
CA LEU A 11 -51.32 -4.14 23.25
C LEU A 11 -51.44 -2.65 22.87
N TYR A 12 -50.60 -1.83 23.49
CA TYR A 12 -50.04 -0.65 22.84
C TYR A 12 -48.52 -0.76 22.92
N ALA A 13 -47.92 -0.94 21.74
CA ALA A 13 -46.52 -0.73 21.52
C ALA A 13 -46.21 0.76 21.80
N GLY A 14 -45.36 1.01 22.79
CA GLY A 14 -44.79 2.31 23.08
C GLY A 14 -43.30 2.13 23.32
N ILE A 15 -42.52 2.26 22.26
CA ILE A 15 -41.06 2.36 22.32
C ILE A 15 -40.75 3.73 22.95
N ALA A 16 -40.28 3.74 24.19
CA ALA A 16 -39.76 4.94 24.82
C ALA A 16 -38.49 4.62 25.61
N ALA A 17 -37.38 4.99 24.98
CA ALA A 17 -36.13 5.51 25.55
C ALA A 17 -35.78 5.17 27.02
N ALA A 18 -34.76 4.33 27.16
CA ALA A 18 -33.74 4.40 28.20
C ALA A 18 -32.47 3.85 27.54
N GLY A 19 -31.46 4.66 27.23
CA GLY A 19 -30.66 5.41 28.18
C GLY A 19 -29.42 4.57 28.48
N LEU A 20 -28.31 4.85 27.79
CA LEU A 20 -26.98 4.54 28.30
C LEU A 20 -25.95 5.48 27.65
N LEU A 21 -25.74 6.64 28.27
CA LEU A 21 -24.42 7.27 28.25
C LEU A 21 -23.53 6.43 29.18
N ALA A 22 -22.45 5.87 28.63
CA ALA A 22 -21.34 5.37 29.41
C ALA A 22 -20.04 5.82 28.74
N THR A 23 -19.51 6.92 29.26
CA THR A 23 -18.12 7.36 29.09
C THR A 23 -17.19 6.40 29.84
N ALA A 24 -16.14 5.89 29.19
CA ALA A 24 -14.77 5.80 29.72
C ALA A 24 -13.90 4.86 28.87
N GLY A 25 -12.71 5.34 28.52
CA GLY A 25 -11.52 4.48 28.43
C GLY A 25 -11.06 4.11 27.02
N CYS A 26 -10.30 4.97 26.38
CA CYS A 26 -8.85 4.80 26.21
C CYS A 26 -8.34 5.86 25.23
N ALA A 27 -7.13 6.34 25.49
CA ALA A 27 -6.43 7.28 24.65
C ALA A 27 -6.34 6.75 23.21
N GLY A 28 -6.94 7.52 22.30
CA GLY A 28 -6.85 7.33 20.87
C GLY A 28 -7.47 8.58 20.28
N THR A 29 -6.67 9.62 20.08
CA THR A 29 -7.08 10.69 19.17
C THR A 29 -7.12 10.05 17.80
N GLU A 30 -8.29 9.49 17.47
CA GLU A 30 -8.59 8.96 16.16
C GLU A 30 -8.39 10.13 15.20
N ALA A 31 -7.30 10.07 14.43
CA ALA A 31 -7.22 10.82 13.21
C ALA A 31 -8.42 10.37 12.37
N ILE A 32 -9.50 11.15 12.40
CA ILE A 32 -10.61 10.99 11.47
C ILE A 32 -9.97 11.19 10.11
N ALA A 33 -9.61 10.08 9.46
CA ALA A 33 -8.93 10.09 8.19
C ALA A 33 -9.79 10.91 7.23
N ALA A 34 -9.19 11.88 6.52
CA ALA A 34 -9.91 12.78 5.62
C ALA A 34 -10.80 12.03 4.59
N GLY A 35 -10.48 10.77 4.27
CA GLY A 35 -11.31 9.90 3.44
C GLY A 35 -12.66 9.52 4.08
N ALA A 36 -12.73 9.32 5.39
CA ALA A 36 -13.95 8.89 6.08
C ALA A 36 -15.05 9.97 6.08
N MET A 37 -14.66 11.26 6.19
CA MET A 37 -15.61 12.37 6.03
C MET A 37 -16.04 12.54 4.57
N GLY A 38 -15.13 12.33 3.61
CA GLY A 38 -15.47 12.36 2.18
C GLY A 38 -16.46 11.27 1.77
N ASP A 39 -16.28 10.06 2.29
CA ASP A 39 -17.18 8.93 2.06
C ASP A 39 -18.57 9.15 2.68
N ALA A 40 -18.63 9.70 3.90
CA ALA A 40 -19.89 10.04 4.55
C ALA A 40 -20.66 11.14 3.78
N PHE A 41 -19.95 12.13 3.23
CA PHE A 41 -20.57 13.20 2.44
C PHE A 41 -21.06 12.70 1.07
N ALA A 42 -20.28 11.88 0.37
CA ALA A 42 -20.68 11.30 -0.92
C ALA A 42 -21.91 10.38 -0.78
N ALA A 43 -21.96 9.58 0.29
CA ALA A 43 -23.10 8.73 0.61
C ALA A 43 -24.35 9.57 0.96
N ALA A 44 -24.20 10.66 1.73
CA ALA A 44 -25.29 11.57 2.08
C ALA A 44 -25.84 12.37 0.88
N ALA A 45 -24.98 12.69 -0.10
CA ALA A 45 -25.35 13.43 -1.30
C ALA A 45 -25.94 12.56 -2.42
N GLY A 46 -26.05 11.24 -2.22
CA GLY A 46 -26.59 10.31 -3.22
C GLY A 46 -25.73 10.20 -4.48
N ILE A 47 -24.46 10.56 -4.41
CA ILE A 47 -23.52 10.41 -5.52
C ILE A 47 -23.16 8.92 -5.62
N PRO A 48 -23.52 8.21 -6.71
CA PRO A 48 -23.19 6.80 -6.84
C PRO A 48 -21.66 6.65 -6.87
N GLN A 49 -21.11 6.06 -5.82
CA GLN A 49 -19.70 5.68 -5.79
C GLN A 49 -19.51 4.47 -6.70
N MET A 50 -18.67 4.61 -7.71
CA MET A 50 -18.39 3.57 -8.67
C MET A 50 -17.11 2.85 -8.27
N ASP A 51 -17.04 1.55 -8.53
CA ASP A 51 -15.78 0.84 -8.38
C ASP A 51 -14.76 1.43 -9.35
N ALA A 52 -13.52 1.59 -8.87
CA ALA A 52 -12.43 1.91 -9.76
C ALA A 52 -12.34 0.79 -10.81
N PHE A 53 -12.08 1.15 -12.07
CA PHE A 53 -11.96 0.21 -13.19
C PHE A 53 -10.64 -0.59 -13.12
N LEU A 54 -10.37 -1.17 -11.95
CA LEU A 54 -9.16 -1.90 -11.63
C LEU A 54 -9.47 -3.39 -11.60
N PRO A 55 -8.60 -4.24 -12.18
CA PRO A 55 -8.76 -5.68 -12.06
C PRO A 55 -8.47 -6.14 -10.63
N TYR A 56 -9.01 -7.28 -10.24
CA TYR A 56 -8.64 -7.95 -9.00
C TYR A 56 -7.36 -8.78 -9.17
N GLU A 57 -6.69 -9.10 -8.07
CA GLU A 57 -5.46 -9.91 -8.08
C GLU A 57 -5.64 -11.28 -8.77
N THR A 58 -6.86 -11.82 -8.78
CA THR A 58 -7.19 -13.08 -9.44
C THR A 58 -7.24 -12.98 -10.97
N GLN A 59 -7.31 -11.76 -11.50
CA GLN A 59 -7.42 -11.48 -12.93
C GLN A 59 -6.09 -11.07 -13.57
N VAL A 60 -5.09 -10.70 -12.77
CA VAL A 60 -3.74 -10.36 -13.23
C VAL A 60 -2.80 -11.46 -12.79
N ALA A 61 -2.24 -12.21 -13.73
CA ALA A 61 -1.32 -13.31 -13.41
C ALA A 61 -0.08 -12.77 -12.65
N PRO A 62 0.38 -13.46 -11.59
CA PRO A 62 1.65 -13.13 -10.98
C PRO A 62 2.79 -13.40 -11.96
N THR A 63 3.83 -12.57 -11.91
CA THR A 63 5.08 -12.77 -12.66
C THR A 63 6.17 -13.29 -11.72
N GLN A 64 7.40 -12.79 -11.83
CA GLN A 64 8.54 -13.20 -11.01
C GLN A 64 8.50 -12.50 -9.65
N ALA A 65 8.88 -13.23 -8.60
CA ALA A 65 9.09 -12.64 -7.27
C ALA A 65 10.22 -11.61 -7.33
N LEU A 66 10.01 -10.44 -6.73
CA LEU A 66 10.96 -9.35 -6.71
C LEU A 66 11.48 -9.12 -5.29
N PRO A 67 12.71 -8.60 -5.13
CA PRO A 67 13.23 -8.27 -3.80
C PRO A 67 12.32 -7.31 -3.02
N ILE A 68 11.60 -6.43 -3.72
CA ILE A 68 10.67 -5.45 -3.14
C ILE A 68 9.29 -6.03 -2.78
N ASP A 69 9.06 -7.34 -2.94
CA ASP A 69 7.79 -7.96 -2.52
C ASP A 69 7.59 -7.80 -1.00
N GLY A 70 6.38 -7.43 -0.58
CA GLY A 70 6.08 -7.15 0.82
C GLY A 70 4.86 -6.25 1.02
N ASP A 71 4.55 -5.98 2.29
CA ASP A 71 3.49 -5.04 2.69
C ASP A 71 4.08 -3.65 2.90
N TYR A 72 3.39 -2.64 2.39
CA TYR A 72 3.80 -1.25 2.49
C TYR A 72 2.63 -0.34 2.81
N THR A 73 2.92 0.80 3.45
CA THR A 73 2.00 1.90 3.65
C THR A 73 2.35 3.05 2.71
N ILE A 74 1.37 3.53 1.95
CA ILE A 74 1.53 4.72 1.11
C ILE A 74 1.57 5.96 2.01
N SER A 75 2.67 6.70 2.00
CA SER A 75 2.91 7.81 2.94
C SER A 75 1.88 8.94 2.85
N THR A 76 1.31 9.19 1.67
CA THR A 76 0.35 10.28 1.44
C THR A 76 -1.07 9.92 1.83
N LEU A 77 -1.42 8.63 1.84
CA LEU A 77 -2.79 8.13 2.09
C LEU A 77 -2.92 7.41 3.44
N GLY A 78 -1.81 6.94 4.01
CA GLY A 78 -1.82 6.05 5.17
C GLY A 78 -2.52 4.72 4.91
N LYS A 79 -2.55 4.27 3.64
CA LYS A 79 -3.21 3.02 3.21
C LYS A 79 -2.20 1.94 2.92
N ARG A 80 -2.53 0.72 3.34
CA ARG A 80 -1.69 -0.46 3.12
C ARG A 80 -1.93 -1.09 1.76
N ILE A 81 -0.84 -1.51 1.16
CA ILE A 81 -0.78 -2.25 -0.09
C ILE A 81 0.17 -3.42 0.07
N ARG A 82 0.05 -4.42 -0.81
CA ARG A 82 1.01 -5.50 -0.94
C ARG A 82 1.60 -5.50 -2.34
N ILE A 83 2.91 -5.61 -2.43
CA ILE A 83 3.63 -5.95 -3.66
C ILE A 83 3.90 -7.44 -3.61
N ASP A 84 3.49 -8.18 -4.64
CA ASP A 84 3.64 -9.63 -4.73
C ASP A 84 3.87 -10.02 -6.19
N ARG A 85 5.03 -10.61 -6.50
CA ARG A 85 5.30 -11.27 -7.79
C ARG A 85 4.87 -10.42 -8.99
N GLY A 86 5.39 -9.20 -9.09
CA GLY A 86 5.20 -8.39 -10.29
C GLY A 86 3.92 -7.56 -10.37
N ARG A 87 3.13 -7.53 -9.29
CA ARG A 87 1.88 -6.78 -9.17
C ARG A 87 1.77 -6.21 -7.76
N SER A 88 0.95 -5.17 -7.60
CA SER A 88 0.59 -4.65 -6.30
C SER A 88 -0.91 -4.48 -6.17
N TYR A 89 -1.43 -4.77 -4.99
CA TYR A 89 -2.86 -4.67 -4.70
C TYR A 89 -3.13 -4.00 -3.35
N ALA A 90 -4.32 -3.42 -3.25
CA ALA A 90 -4.79 -2.74 -2.04
C ALA A 90 -5.09 -3.75 -0.93
N LEU A 91 -4.58 -3.50 0.28
CA LEU A 91 -5.03 -4.21 1.49
C LEU A 91 -6.13 -3.42 2.20
N ASP A 92 -5.97 -2.11 2.29
CA ASP A 92 -6.98 -1.21 2.83
C ASP A 92 -7.82 -0.58 1.71
N PRO A 93 -9.14 -0.37 1.89
CA PRO A 93 -9.95 0.37 0.94
C PRO A 93 -9.69 1.88 1.00
N TRP A 94 -9.87 2.57 -0.13
CA TRP A 94 -9.97 4.03 -0.17
C TRP A 94 -10.76 4.54 -1.38
N THR A 95 -11.16 5.80 -1.28
CA THR A 95 -11.77 6.56 -2.37
C THR A 95 -10.71 7.37 -3.10
N HIS A 96 -10.52 7.06 -4.37
CA HIS A 96 -9.67 7.75 -5.33
C HIS A 96 -10.52 8.71 -6.19
N ALA A 97 -9.96 9.87 -6.57
CA ALA A 97 -10.61 10.83 -7.46
C ALA A 97 -12.10 11.14 -7.12
N MET A 98 -12.38 11.44 -5.85
CA MET A 98 -13.70 11.73 -5.25
C MET A 98 -14.74 10.59 -5.26
N THR A 99 -14.86 9.80 -6.32
CA THR A 99 -15.96 8.82 -6.46
C THR A 99 -15.50 7.39 -6.75
N LEU A 100 -14.24 7.16 -7.13
CA LEU A 100 -13.75 5.84 -7.53
C LEU A 100 -13.26 5.06 -6.31
N LYS A 101 -13.93 3.95 -5.98
CA LYS A 101 -13.51 3.12 -4.86
C LYS A 101 -12.47 2.09 -5.26
N ILE A 102 -11.32 2.15 -4.61
CA ILE A 102 -10.33 1.08 -4.61
C ILE A 102 -10.65 0.17 -3.43
N ARG A 103 -11.03 -1.07 -3.73
CA ARG A 103 -11.39 -2.10 -2.74
C ARG A 103 -10.19 -2.99 -2.42
N PRO A 104 -10.21 -3.73 -1.30
CA PRO A 104 -9.19 -4.73 -1.01
C PRO A 104 -9.05 -5.73 -2.17
N ASN A 105 -7.81 -6.14 -2.43
CA ASN A 105 -7.38 -7.06 -3.49
C ASN A 105 -7.56 -6.54 -4.92
N MET A 106 -7.95 -5.27 -5.11
CA MET A 106 -7.84 -4.63 -6.43
C MET A 106 -6.38 -4.31 -6.73
N VAL A 107 -5.94 -4.63 -7.94
CA VAL A 107 -4.61 -4.36 -8.44
C VAL A 107 -4.47 -2.87 -8.73
N ILE A 108 -3.49 -2.25 -8.10
CA ILE A 108 -3.16 -0.83 -8.27
C ILE A 108 -1.89 -0.65 -9.10
N GLY A 109 -1.04 -1.67 -9.16
CA GLY A 109 0.16 -1.65 -9.98
C GLY A 109 0.42 -2.99 -10.64
N LYS A 110 1.00 -2.97 -11.84
CA LYS A 110 1.36 -4.20 -12.58
C LYS A 110 2.66 -4.02 -13.35
N ASP A 111 3.13 -5.14 -13.92
CA ASP A 111 4.31 -5.18 -14.79
C ASP A 111 5.56 -4.64 -14.09
N PHE A 112 5.74 -4.99 -12.80
CA PHE A 112 6.94 -4.57 -12.08
C PHE A 112 8.19 -5.20 -12.70
N ARG A 113 9.21 -4.38 -12.93
CA ARG A 113 10.50 -4.80 -13.49
C ARG A 113 11.62 -4.15 -12.69
N GLN A 114 12.63 -4.94 -12.36
CA GLN A 114 13.87 -4.43 -11.77
C GLN A 114 14.76 -3.84 -12.87
N ILE A 115 15.20 -2.60 -12.68
CA ILE A 115 16.13 -1.89 -13.58
C ILE A 115 17.55 -2.01 -13.04
N SER A 116 17.72 -1.90 -11.73
CA SER A 116 19.00 -2.06 -11.02
C SER A 116 18.80 -2.67 -9.63
N ALA A 117 19.86 -2.84 -8.85
CA ALA A 117 19.77 -3.35 -7.47
C ALA A 117 18.75 -2.57 -6.60
N THR A 118 18.64 -1.26 -6.83
CA THR A 118 17.79 -0.36 -6.04
C THR A 118 16.66 0.29 -6.83
N GLU A 119 16.60 0.12 -8.16
CA GLU A 119 15.61 0.80 -9.01
C GLU A 119 14.67 -0.17 -9.72
N TYR A 120 13.39 0.20 -9.76
CA TYR A 120 12.31 -0.59 -10.32
C TYR A 120 11.34 0.31 -11.10
N THR A 121 10.59 -0.30 -12.01
CA THR A 121 9.50 0.37 -12.75
C THR A 121 8.25 -0.48 -12.74
N SER A 122 7.07 0.15 -12.79
CA SER A 122 5.78 -0.51 -12.93
C SER A 122 4.76 0.41 -13.61
N GLN A 123 3.59 -0.12 -13.97
CA GLN A 123 2.45 0.70 -14.36
C GLN A 123 1.56 0.96 -13.14
N ASP A 124 1.28 2.22 -12.84
CA ASP A 124 0.29 2.64 -11.84
C ASP A 124 -1.08 2.78 -12.52
N LEU A 125 -2.02 1.92 -12.13
CA LEU A 125 -3.34 1.86 -12.74
C LEU A 125 -4.27 2.98 -12.26
N PRO A 126 -4.34 3.34 -10.96
CA PRO A 126 -5.15 4.47 -10.50
C PRO A 126 -4.76 5.81 -11.12
N LEU A 127 -3.47 6.05 -11.34
CA LEU A 127 -2.93 7.29 -11.90
C LEU A 127 -2.67 7.22 -13.41
N LEU A 128 -2.87 6.05 -14.02
CA LEU A 128 -2.68 5.79 -15.46
C LEU A 128 -1.31 6.24 -15.96
N GLY A 129 -0.27 5.96 -15.17
CA GLY A 129 1.09 6.44 -15.41
C GLY A 129 2.14 5.37 -15.19
N THR A 130 3.36 5.65 -15.63
CA THR A 130 4.52 4.80 -15.30
C THR A 130 5.06 5.23 -13.95
N ALA A 131 5.21 4.29 -13.03
CA ALA A 131 5.84 4.50 -11.73
C ALA A 131 7.32 4.10 -11.80
N THR A 132 8.21 4.99 -11.41
CA THR A 132 9.61 4.69 -11.11
C THR A 132 9.80 4.63 -9.60
N MET A 133 10.55 3.63 -9.16
CA MET A 133 10.69 3.29 -7.75
C MET A 133 12.17 3.17 -7.42
N LYS A 134 12.60 3.83 -6.34
CA LYS A 134 13.97 3.77 -5.83
C LYS A 134 13.97 3.36 -4.37
N VAL A 135 14.62 2.24 -4.08
CA VAL A 135 14.85 1.77 -2.70
C VAL A 135 15.88 2.68 -2.05
N GLN A 136 15.50 3.21 -0.89
CA GLN A 136 16.31 4.10 -0.07
C GLN A 136 17.10 3.30 0.96
N PRO A 137 18.22 3.83 1.49
CA PRO A 137 19.03 3.14 2.50
C PRO A 137 18.28 2.77 3.79
N ASP A 138 17.19 3.48 4.10
CA ASP A 138 16.33 3.23 5.26
C ASP A 138 15.23 2.18 4.99
N GLY A 139 15.25 1.52 3.82
CA GLY A 139 14.27 0.51 3.41
C GLY A 139 12.96 1.08 2.87
N ARG A 140 12.80 2.41 2.82
CA ARG A 140 11.64 3.02 2.15
C ARG A 140 11.81 2.96 0.65
N ILE A 141 10.72 3.01 -0.10
CA ILE A 141 10.77 3.10 -1.55
C ILE A 141 10.21 4.46 -1.96
N ALA A 142 11.05 5.31 -2.56
CA ALA A 142 10.61 6.53 -3.20
C ALA A 142 9.91 6.17 -4.51
N VAL A 143 8.67 6.63 -4.70
CA VAL A 143 7.88 6.38 -5.90
C VAL A 143 7.57 7.69 -6.59
N ASN A 144 7.83 7.75 -7.90
CA ASN A 144 7.44 8.85 -8.76
C ASN A 144 6.56 8.30 -9.89
N VAL A 145 5.36 8.86 -10.06
CA VAL A 145 4.41 8.44 -11.09
C VAL A 145 4.32 9.53 -12.14
N ALA A 146 4.70 9.18 -13.37
CA ALA A 146 4.59 10.01 -14.55
C ALA A 146 3.13 10.05 -15.04
N SER A 147 2.28 10.74 -14.28
CA SER A 147 0.87 11.02 -14.59
C SER A 147 0.64 12.51 -14.80
N ILE A 148 -0.61 12.92 -15.09
CA ILE A 148 -0.99 14.33 -15.21
C ILE A 148 -2.07 14.65 -14.16
N PRO A 149 -1.76 15.43 -13.10
CA PRO A 149 -0.42 15.91 -12.72
C PRO A 149 0.50 14.77 -12.24
N PRO A 150 1.83 14.97 -12.19
CA PRO A 150 2.75 13.98 -11.64
C PRO A 150 2.57 13.85 -10.13
N TYR A 151 2.74 12.63 -9.61
CA TYR A 151 2.65 12.35 -8.18
C TYR A 151 3.94 11.74 -7.65
N SER A 152 4.26 12.03 -6.39
CA SER A 152 5.39 11.43 -5.70
C SER A 152 5.01 11.10 -4.27
N TYR A 153 5.44 9.95 -3.79
CA TYR A 153 5.17 9.47 -2.44
C TYR A 153 6.24 8.45 -2.02
N PHE A 154 6.19 8.02 -0.76
CA PHE A 154 7.00 6.91 -0.28
C PHE A 154 6.13 5.71 0.05
N LEU A 155 6.65 4.53 -0.23
CA LEU A 155 6.20 3.29 0.38
C LEU A 155 7.03 3.05 1.63
N ILE A 156 6.35 2.96 2.77
CA ILE A 156 6.95 2.71 4.07
C ILE A 156 6.69 1.23 4.39
N PRO A 157 7.71 0.40 4.66
CA PRO A 157 7.49 -1.00 4.99
C PRO A 157 6.54 -1.12 6.18
N ALA A 158 5.51 -1.96 6.05
CA ALA A 158 4.63 -2.26 7.18
C ALA A 158 5.39 -3.15 8.20
N GLU A 159 5.01 -3.11 9.48
CA GLU A 159 5.69 -3.94 10.49
C GLU A 159 5.68 -5.43 10.10
N GLY A 160 6.85 -6.06 10.11
CA GLY A 160 7.05 -7.44 9.64
C GLY A 160 7.33 -7.59 8.14
N SER A 161 7.27 -6.51 7.35
CA SER A 161 7.70 -6.45 5.96
C SER A 161 9.14 -5.95 5.91
N THR A 162 10.11 -6.84 5.69
CA THR A 162 11.45 -6.42 5.32
C THR A 162 11.42 -6.04 3.85
N ALA A 163 11.36 -4.73 3.58
CA ALA A 163 11.95 -4.24 2.34
C ALA A 163 13.37 -4.82 2.23
N PRO A 164 13.83 -5.19 1.04
CA PRO A 164 15.16 -5.73 0.89
C PRO A 164 16.11 -4.66 1.43
N ALA A 165 16.89 -5.02 2.46
CA ALA A 165 18.06 -4.25 2.78
C ALA A 165 18.85 -4.10 1.48
N PRO A 166 19.38 -2.91 1.15
CA PRO A 166 20.35 -2.82 0.07
C PRO A 166 21.37 -3.93 0.32
N ALA A 167 21.59 -4.79 -0.67
CA ALA A 167 22.50 -5.91 -0.51
C ALA A 167 23.81 -5.35 0.07
N PRO A 168 24.37 -5.94 1.15
CA PRO A 168 25.72 -5.59 1.56
C PRO A 168 26.65 -6.11 0.45
N GLY A 169 26.97 -5.24 -0.51
CA GLY A 169 27.79 -5.56 -1.66
C GLY A 169 27.21 -5.00 -2.95
N GLY A 170 27.74 -3.86 -3.37
CA GLY A 170 27.48 -3.32 -4.71
C GLY A 170 27.92 -1.86 -4.90
N ASP A 171 28.03 -1.08 -3.83
CA ASP A 171 28.62 0.27 -3.86
C ASP A 171 30.06 0.24 -3.35
N GLU A 172 30.90 -0.57 -3.97
CA GLU A 172 32.27 -0.13 -4.19
C GLU A 172 32.49 -0.30 -5.70
N PRO A 173 32.54 0.80 -6.49
CA PRO A 173 33.23 0.72 -7.76
C PRO A 173 34.60 0.10 -7.45
N PRO A 174 35.13 -0.85 -8.24
CA PRO A 174 36.49 -1.32 -8.01
C PRO A 174 37.35 -0.06 -7.92
N THR A 175 37.86 0.23 -6.73
CA THR A 175 38.85 1.27 -6.53
C THR A 175 40.08 0.73 -7.23
N VAL A 176 40.17 0.99 -8.53
CA VAL A 176 41.43 0.93 -9.24
C VAL A 176 42.31 1.91 -8.49
N ASP A 177 43.21 1.37 -7.69
CA ASP A 177 44.25 2.15 -7.04
C ASP A 177 44.89 3.03 -8.13
N PRO A 178 44.87 4.36 -8.01
CA PRO A 178 45.40 5.25 -9.05
C PRO A 178 46.89 5.01 -9.33
N ASP A 179 47.60 4.27 -8.46
CA ASP A 179 48.99 3.87 -8.65
C ASP A 179 49.16 2.48 -9.29
N CYS A 180 48.08 1.73 -9.52
CA CYS A 180 48.10 0.39 -10.11
C CYS A 180 48.42 0.44 -11.62
N GLN A 181 49.67 0.13 -11.97
CA GLN A 181 50.13 0.17 -13.37
C GLN A 181 49.87 -1.13 -14.14
N ASN A 182 49.69 -2.25 -13.45
CA ASN A 182 49.49 -3.56 -14.07
C ASN A 182 48.29 -4.29 -13.47
N LEU A 183 47.20 -4.33 -14.25
CA LEU A 183 46.01 -5.12 -13.94
C LEU A 183 46.09 -6.48 -14.62
N ASP A 184 45.76 -7.54 -13.87
CA ASP A 184 45.54 -8.89 -14.41
C ASP A 184 44.25 -9.48 -13.82
N ILE A 185 43.77 -10.58 -14.39
CA ILE A 185 42.57 -11.28 -13.92
C ILE A 185 43.02 -12.50 -13.13
N ASP A 186 42.66 -12.57 -11.84
CA ASP A 186 42.96 -13.74 -11.01
C ASP A 186 42.28 -14.98 -11.62
N PRO A 187 43.04 -16.02 -11.99
CA PRO A 187 42.51 -17.20 -12.66
C PRO A 187 41.58 -18.06 -11.77
N ASN A 188 41.52 -17.80 -10.47
CA ASN A 188 40.67 -18.54 -9.53
C ASN A 188 39.36 -17.82 -9.21
N SER A 189 39.38 -16.49 -9.17
CA SER A 189 38.23 -15.66 -8.75
C SER A 189 37.60 -14.88 -9.91
N GLY A 190 38.32 -14.67 -11.02
CA GLY A 190 37.89 -13.82 -12.12
C GLY A 190 37.87 -12.32 -11.76
N GLU A 191 38.45 -11.95 -10.62
CA GLU A 191 38.55 -10.57 -10.15
C GLU A 191 39.77 -9.87 -10.77
N LEU A 192 39.66 -8.57 -11.03
CA LEU A 192 40.79 -7.72 -11.46
C LEU A 192 41.71 -7.49 -10.26
N ILE A 193 42.93 -7.99 -10.34
CA ILE A 193 43.98 -7.82 -9.34
C ILE A 193 45.07 -6.88 -9.84
N CYS A 194 45.62 -6.09 -8.93
CA CYS A 194 46.83 -5.30 -9.16
C CYS A 194 48.07 -6.19 -8.93
N LEU A 195 49.02 -6.16 -9.87
CA LEU A 195 50.21 -7.01 -9.88
C LEU A 195 51.49 -6.31 -9.36
N ASP A 196 51.36 -5.09 -8.87
CA ASP A 196 52.44 -4.25 -8.31
C ASP A 196 52.56 -4.31 -6.78
#